data_AF-A0A0R3R6K0-F1
#
_entry.id   AF-A0A0R3R6K0-F1
#
_cell.length_a   1.000
_cell.length_b   1.000
_cell.length_c   1.000
_cell.angle_alpha   90.00
_cell.angle_beta   90.00
_cell.angle_gamma   90.00
#
_symmetry.space_group_name_H-M   'P 1'
#
loop_
_entity.id
_entity.type
_entity.pdbx_description
1 polymer ?
#
loop_
_entity_poly.entity_id
_entity_poly.type
_entity_poly.pdbx_seq_one_letter_code
_entity_poly.pdbx_strand_id
1 'polypeptide(L)'
;MRLFISNINTFNKISELLVAIQRYLSQGPCKEAAKMLKDEIEKNQLLPMRYDYKGKAHQRSFDDFERSVIPLNVSLVSLIERLGSLITVAVPIPLRNLPLRIYMNKPYALDRKSGFLFF
;
A
#
# COMPACT_ATOMS: atom_id res chain seq x y z
N MET A 1 -19.45 -11.36 4.54
CA MET A 1 -18.14 -12.04 4.66
C MET A 1 -16.99 -11.34 3.93
N ARG A 2 -17.14 -10.88 2.67
CA ARG A 2 -16.07 -10.18 1.91
C ARG A 2 -15.54 -8.88 2.57
N LEU A 3 -16.43 -8.07 3.17
CA LEU A 3 -16.04 -6.79 3.80
C LEU A 3 -15.17 -6.93 5.06
N PHE A 4 -15.36 -8.03 5.82
CA PHE A 4 -14.55 -8.31 7.00
C PHE A 4 -13.13 -8.74 6.61
N ILE A 5 -13.01 -9.60 5.60
CA ILE A 5 -11.73 -10.11 5.11
C ILE A 5 -10.91 -8.98 4.47
N SER A 6 -11.54 -8.08 3.69
CA SER A 6 -10.85 -6.91 3.15
C SER A 6 -10.35 -5.98 4.26
N ASN A 7 -11.11 -5.80 5.34
CA ASN A 7 -10.71 -4.94 6.45
C ASN A 7 -9.51 -5.52 7.21
N ILE A 8 -9.53 -6.83 7.50
CA ILE A 8 -8.39 -7.56 8.10
C ILE A 8 -7.14 -7.47 7.21
N ASN A 9 -7.29 -7.67 5.90
CA ASN A 9 -6.17 -7.58 4.96
C ASN A 9 -5.59 -6.15 4.88
N THR A 10 -6.43 -5.12 5.04
CA THR A 10 -5.97 -3.72 5.05
C THR A 10 -5.29 -3.38 6.37
N PHE A 11 -5.84 -3.85 7.49
CA PHE A 11 -5.27 -3.68 8.83
C PHE A 11 -3.88 -4.33 8.93
N ASN A 12 -3.73 -5.55 8.40
CA ASN A 12 -2.43 -6.24 8.35
C ASN A 12 -1.39 -5.41 7.59
N LYS A 13 -1.73 -4.85 6.42
CA LYS A 13 -0.83 -4.00 5.63
C LYS A 13 -0.39 -2.73 6.37
N ILE A 14 -1.28 -2.11 7.14
CA ILE A 14 -0.94 -0.91 7.93
C ILE A 14 0.06 -1.27 9.04
N SER A 15 -0.17 -2.39 9.74
CA SER A 15 0.73 -2.86 10.80
C SER A 15 2.13 -3.22 10.27
N GLU A 16 2.22 -3.86 9.10
CA GLU A 16 3.47 -4.17 8.41
C GLU A 16 4.26 -2.91 8.08
N LEU A 17 3.58 -1.86 7.59
CA LEU A 17 4.21 -0.58 7.28
C LEU A 17 4.75 0.12 8.53
N LEU A 18 3.99 0.15 9.63
CA LEU A 18 4.42 0.76 10.89
C LEU A 18 5.67 0.10 11.44
N VAL A 19 5.73 -1.24 11.42
CA VAL A 19 6.90 -2.01 11.86
C VAL A 19 8.10 -1.76 10.94
N ALA A 20 7.88 -1.64 9.62
CA ALA A 20 8.95 -1.30 8.68
C ALA A 20 9.51 0.11 8.91
N ILE A 21 8.66 1.10 9.20
CA ILE A 21 9.06 2.48 9.54
C ILE A 21 9.87 2.48 10.84
N GLN A 22 9.39 1.79 11.86
CA GLN A 22 10.10 1.66 13.14
C GLN A 22 11.51 1.12 12.94
N ARG A 23 11.66 0.06 12.13
CA ARG A 23 12.96 -0.56 11.81
C ARG A 23 13.89 0.37 11.03
N TYR A 24 13.34 1.17 10.12
CA TYR A 24 14.13 2.17 9.41
C TYR A 24 14.63 3.27 10.36
N LEU A 25 13.76 3.78 11.23
CA LEU A 25 14.11 4.81 12.20
C LEU A 25 15.14 4.30 13.23
N SER A 26 15.09 3.02 13.61
CA SER A 26 16.03 2.43 14.57
C SER A 26 17.45 2.29 14.01
N GLN A 27 17.58 2.09 12.69
CA GLN A 27 18.87 2.08 11.98
C GLN A 27 19.40 3.49 11.67
N GLY A 28 18.54 4.51 11.73
CA GLY A 28 18.86 5.90 11.44
C GLY A 28 19.22 6.76 12.66
N PRO A 29 19.24 8.09 12.49
CA PRO A 29 19.49 9.04 13.59
C PRO A 29 18.30 9.16 14.56
N CYS A 30 17.10 8.77 14.14
CA CYS A 30 15.85 8.96 14.88
C CYS A 30 15.51 7.78 15.83
N LYS A 31 16.48 7.35 16.66
CA LYS A 31 16.33 6.19 17.53
C LYS A 31 15.27 6.37 18.63
N GLU A 32 15.14 7.57 19.17
CA GLU A 32 14.13 7.88 20.19
C GLU A 32 12.71 7.76 19.62
N ALA A 33 12.50 8.29 18.41
CA ALA A 33 11.24 8.14 17.69
C ALA A 33 10.94 6.66 17.38
N ALA A 34 11.96 5.87 17.02
CA ALA A 34 11.81 4.43 16.80
C ALA A 34 11.39 3.68 18.07
N LYS A 35 11.92 4.08 19.23
CA LYS A 35 11.55 3.48 20.52
C LYS A 35 10.11 3.82 20.88
N MET A 36 9.75 5.10 20.82
CA MET A 36 8.38 5.53 21.13
C MET A 36 7.35 4.89 20.20
N LEU A 37 7.66 4.80 18.90
CA LEU A 37 6.78 4.13 17.94
C LEU A 37 6.59 2.65 18.28
N LYS A 38 7.64 1.94 18.71
CA LYS A 38 7.52 0.54 19.18
C LYS A 38 6.59 0.46 20.39
N ASP A 39 6.78 1.33 21.38
CA ASP A 39 6.00 1.36 22.61
C ASP A 39 4.51 1.65 22.32
N GLU A 40 4.21 2.56 21.39
CA GLU A 40 2.83 2.85 20.95
C GLU A 40 2.19 1.66 20.22
N ILE A 41 2.94 0.95 19.38
CA ILE A 41 2.44 -0.22 18.65
C ILE A 41 2.01 -1.32 19.63
N GLU A 42 2.83 -1.59 20.65
CA GLU A 42 2.53 -2.58 21.68
C GLU A 42 1.38 -2.13 22.60
N LYS A 43 1.42 -0.88 23.07
CA LYS A 43 0.40 -0.31 23.96
C LYS A 43 -0.99 -0.31 23.33
N ASN A 44 -1.08 0.06 22.05
CA ASN A 44 -2.34 0.14 21.32
C ASN A 44 -2.73 -1.19 20.65
N GLN A 45 -1.95 -2.26 20.82
CA GLN A 45 -2.18 -3.58 20.21
C GLN A 45 -2.44 -3.49 18.70
N LEU A 46 -1.63 -2.68 18.00
CA LEU A 46 -1.79 -2.43 16.55
C LEU A 46 -1.34 -3.61 15.68
N LEU A 47 -0.80 -4.66 16.31
CA LEU A 47 -0.34 -5.87 15.64
C LEU A 47 -1.51 -6.84 15.43
N PRO A 48 -1.58 -7.52 14.28
CA PRO A 48 -2.64 -8.46 14.02
C PRO A 48 -2.48 -9.70 14.91
N MET A 49 -3.63 -10.16 15.42
CA MET A 49 -3.70 -11.38 16.22
C MET A 49 -3.32 -12.59 15.37
N ARG A 50 -2.56 -13.51 15.97
CA ARG A 50 -2.30 -14.81 15.37
C ARG A 50 -3.39 -15.79 15.78
N TYR A 51 -3.83 -16.61 14.84
CA TYR A 51 -4.78 -17.69 15.11
C TYR A 51 -4.07 -19.03 15.09
N ASP A 52 -4.31 -19.84 16.12
CA ASP A 52 -3.84 -21.22 16.15
C ASP A 52 -4.73 -22.13 15.27
N TYR A 53 -4.28 -23.37 15.05
CA TYR A 53 -5.03 -24.39 14.29
C TYR A 53 -6.41 -24.71 14.90
N LYS A 54 -6.62 -24.37 16.19
CA LYS A 54 -7.92 -24.46 16.88
C LYS A 54 -8.75 -23.16 16.80
N GLY A 55 -8.29 -22.15 16.06
CA GLY A 55 -8.95 -20.86 15.90
C GLY A 55 -8.85 -19.92 17.10
N LYS A 56 -8.01 -20.23 18.10
CA LYS A 56 -7.79 -19.35 19.25
C LYS A 56 -6.90 -18.18 18.86
N ALA A 57 -7.28 -16.97 19.27
CA ALA A 57 -6.51 -15.75 19.02
C ALA A 57 -5.41 -15.59 20.08
N HIS A 58 -4.20 -15.31 19.61
CA HIS A 58 -3.01 -15.07 20.43
C HIS A 58 -2.46 -13.68 20.11
N GLN A 59 -2.21 -12.90 21.16
CA GLN A 59 -1.46 -11.66 21.03
C GLN A 59 -0.03 -11.97 20.58
N ARG A 60 0.51 -11.09 19.76
CA ARG A 60 1.85 -11.22 19.20
C ARG A 60 2.71 -10.10 19.72
N SER A 61 3.94 -10.43 20.11
CA SER A 61 4.93 -9.41 20.46
C SER A 61 5.41 -8.68 19.21
N PHE A 62 5.92 -7.47 19.36
CA PHE A 62 6.51 -6.72 18.26
C PHE A 62 7.65 -7.50 17.61
N ASP A 63 8.55 -8.05 18.42
CA ASP A 63 9.74 -8.77 17.93
C ASP A 63 9.35 -10.03 17.14
N ASP A 64 8.31 -10.75 17.57
CA ASP A 64 7.81 -11.93 16.84
C ASP A 64 7.14 -11.57 15.52
N PHE A 65 6.50 -10.40 15.45
CA PHE A 65 5.89 -9.89 14.22
C PHE A 65 6.95 -9.39 13.26
N GLU A 66 7.90 -8.58 13.73
CA GLU A 66 9.03 -8.04 12.96
C GLU A 66 9.80 -9.16 12.23
N ARG A 67 10.14 -10.23 12.96
CA ARG A 67 10.81 -11.41 12.40
C ARG A 67 10.02 -12.12 11.29
N SER A 68 8.70 -12.07 11.37
CA SER A 68 7.82 -12.76 10.41
C SER A 68 7.51 -11.96 9.16
N VAL A 69 7.47 -10.63 9.27
CA VAL A 69 7.16 -9.73 8.16
C VAL A 69 8.41 -9.42 7.35
N ILE A 70 9.58 -9.40 7.98
CA ILE A 70 10.77 -8.78 7.39
C ILE A 70 11.95 -9.77 7.25
N PRO A 71 11.88 -10.76 6.34
CA PRO A 71 13.08 -11.39 5.79
C PRO A 71 13.74 -10.54 4.68
N LEU A 72 13.21 -9.36 4.34
CA LEU A 72 13.71 -8.53 3.25
C LEU A 72 14.72 -7.51 3.78
N ASN A 73 15.99 -7.71 3.44
CA ASN A 73 17.10 -6.75 3.60
C ASN A 73 16.95 -5.49 2.72
N VAL A 74 15.72 -5.10 2.38
CA VAL A 74 15.43 -3.99 1.46
C VAL A 74 15.19 -2.74 2.30
N SER A 75 15.98 -1.70 2.05
CA SER A 75 15.76 -0.39 2.68
C SER A 75 14.39 0.17 2.25
N LEU A 76 13.67 0.84 3.17
CA LEU A 76 12.41 1.51 2.83
C LEU A 76 12.56 2.46 1.64
N VAL A 77 13.73 3.10 1.52
CA VAL A 77 14.07 4.00 0.41
C VAL A 77 14.02 3.26 -0.93
N SER A 78 14.66 2.08 -1.03
CA SER A 78 14.62 1.27 -2.26
C SER A 78 13.20 0.84 -2.62
N LEU A 79 12.37 0.54 -1.60
CA LEU A 79 10.96 0.23 -1.80
C LEU A 79 10.20 1.45 -2.36
N ILE A 80 10.40 2.63 -1.78
CA ILE A 80 9.75 3.87 -2.22
C ILE A 80 10.20 4.26 -3.63
N GLU A 81 11.48 4.12 -3.97
CA GLU A 81 12.00 4.38 -5.31
C GLU A 81 11.36 3.47 -6.35
N ARG A 82 11.26 2.17 -6.05
CA ARG A 82 10.61 1.18 -6.92
C ARG A 82 9.10 1.44 -7.04
N LEU A 83 8.45 1.82 -5.96
CA LEU A 83 7.03 2.18 -6.00
C LEU A 83 6.83 3.47 -6.81
N GLY A 84 7.71 4.46 -6.65
CA GLY A 84 7.70 5.69 -7.43
C GLY A 84 7.81 5.43 -8.93
N SER A 85 8.75 4.57 -9.35
CA SER A 85 8.91 4.21 -10.77
C SER A 85 7.75 3.40 -11.32
N LEU A 86 7.09 2.57 -10.51
CA LEU A 86 5.88 1.86 -10.93
C LEU A 86 4.67 2.79 -11.02
N ILE A 87 4.54 3.74 -10.09
CA ILE A 87 3.45 4.72 -10.09
C ILE A 87 3.57 5.65 -11.30
N THR A 88 4.77 6.09 -11.68
CA THR A 88 4.95 6.93 -12.88
C THR A 88 4.58 6.22 -14.18
N VAL A 89 4.72 4.90 -14.21
CA VAL A 89 4.30 4.06 -15.35
C VAL A 89 2.79 3.80 -15.33
N ALA A 90 2.22 3.50 -14.17
CA ALA A 90 0.81 3.14 -14.03
C ALA A 90 -0.14 4.36 -14.07
N VAL A 91 0.31 5.48 -13.53
CA VAL A 91 -0.40 6.75 -13.53
C VAL A 91 0.44 7.72 -14.36
N PRO A 92 0.13 7.91 -15.67
CA PRO A 92 0.74 8.99 -16.42
C PRO A 92 0.43 10.28 -15.65
N ILE A 93 1.48 11.03 -15.29
CA ILE A 93 1.36 12.26 -14.51
C ILE A 93 0.25 13.09 -15.15
N PRO A 94 -0.83 13.45 -14.43
CA PRO A 94 -1.75 14.44 -14.94
C PRO A 94 -0.91 15.71 -15.07
N LEU A 95 -0.53 16.02 -16.31
CA LEU A 95 0.24 17.19 -16.67
C LEU A 95 -0.49 18.36 -16.02
N ARG A 96 0.11 18.92 -14.95
CA ARG A 96 -0.56 19.74 -13.94
C ARG A 96 -1.26 20.98 -14.53
N ASN A 97 -0.92 21.31 -15.78
CA ASN A 97 -1.42 22.45 -16.55
C ASN A 97 -1.91 22.07 -17.97
N LEU A 98 -2.07 20.80 -18.33
CA LEU A 98 -2.68 20.46 -19.61
C LEU A 98 -4.20 20.44 -19.44
N PRO A 99 -4.98 21.20 -20.23
CA PRO A 99 -6.39 20.93 -20.34
C PRO A 99 -6.54 19.47 -20.76
N LEU A 100 -7.54 18.76 -20.22
CA LEU A 100 -7.94 17.43 -20.64
C LEU A 100 -8.45 17.47 -22.10
N ARG A 101 -7.58 17.77 -23.06
CA ARG A 101 -7.75 17.42 -24.46
C ARG A 101 -7.37 15.97 -24.57
N ILE A 102 -8.28 15.13 -24.08
CA ILE A 102 -8.34 13.74 -24.48
C ILE A 102 -8.35 13.76 -26.01
N TYR A 103 -7.38 13.04 -26.56
CA TYR A 103 -7.19 12.71 -27.96
C TYR A 103 -8.53 12.56 -28.71
N MET A 104 -9.01 13.62 -29.33
CA MET A 104 -10.00 13.56 -30.40
C MET A 104 -9.23 13.65 -31.72
N ASN A 105 -8.47 12.60 -32.01
CA ASN A 105 -8.11 12.33 -33.39
C ASN A 105 -9.40 11.87 -34.06
N LYS A 106 -10.04 12.79 -34.81
CA LYS A 106 -11.30 12.59 -35.52
C LYS A 106 -11.38 11.34 -36.41
N PRO A 107 -10.31 10.77 -37.02
CA PRO A 107 -10.47 9.64 -37.93
C PRO A 107 -10.65 8.28 -37.25
N TYR A 108 -10.57 8.17 -35.91
CA TYR A 108 -10.76 6.91 -35.18
C TYR A 108 -11.96 6.90 -34.23
N ALA A 109 -12.82 7.92 -34.26
CA ALA A 109 -14.07 7.89 -33.54
C ALA A 109 -14.98 6.82 -34.16
N LEU A 110 -15.22 5.74 -33.43
CA LEU A 110 -16.15 4.69 -33.81
C LEU A 110 -17.58 5.21 -33.75
N ASP A 111 -18.03 5.90 -34.81
CA ASP A 111 -19.44 5.97 -35.14
C ASP A 111 -19.69 5.26 -36.47
N ARG A 112 -19.98 3.96 -36.36
CA ARG A 112 -20.67 3.20 -37.41
C ARG A 112 -22.16 3.29 -37.14
N LYS A 113 -22.82 4.26 -37.77
CA LYS A 113 -24.21 4.09 -38.24
C LYS A 113 -24.28 4.49 -39.71
N SER A 114 -24.32 3.43 -40.50
CA SER A 114 -24.43 3.36 -41.95
C SER A 114 -25.82 3.72 -42.43
N GLY A 115 -25.89 4.71 -43.34
CA GLY A 115 -26.84 4.80 -44.45
C GLY A 115 -28.35 4.89 -44.14
N PHE A 116 -29.08 5.31 -45.18
CA PHE A 116 -30.54 5.30 -45.33
C PHE A 116 -31.27 6.46 -44.61
N LEU A 117 -32.16 7.25 -45.22
CA LEU A 117 -32.72 7.31 -46.57
C LEU A 117 -33.56 8.62 -46.61
N PHE A 118 -33.34 9.47 -47.62
CA PHE A 118 -34.31 10.30 -48.38
C PHE A 118 -35.22 11.37 -47.73
N PHE A 119 -35.26 12.47 -48.51
CA PHE A 119 -36.13 13.66 -48.58
C PHE A 119 -35.96 14.76 -47.52
#